data_AF-A0A7L5ZIC8-F1
#
_entry.id   AF-A0A7L5ZIC8-F1
#
_cell.length_a   1.000
_cell.length_b   1.000
_cell.length_c   1.000
_cell.angle_alpha   90.00
_cell.angle_beta   90.00
_cell.angle_gamma   90.00
#
_symmetry.space_group_name_H-M   'P 1'
#
loop_
_entity.id
_entity.type
_entity.pdbx_description
1 polymer ?
#
loop_
_entity_poly.entity_id
_entity_poly.type
_entity_poly.pdbx_seq_one_letter_code
_entity_poly.pdbx_strand_id
1 'polypeptide(L)'
;MTKRAVVVGINDYSHQVPGWPNLRYCVADANAVYHLLLDSFEFDPAGITLLTDQAASSANIRRALGHMLAVSEPGDVAFFFYSGHGGCTPAARRACSSSPSARPRGATSPTGTCPRPRTRSRPRR
;
A
#
# COMPACT_ATOMS: atom_id res chain seq x y z
N MET A 1 24.97 -3.74 -1.82
CA MET A 1 23.52 -3.77 -1.56
C MET A 1 23.08 -2.34 -1.29
N THR A 2 22.37 -1.77 -2.24
CA THR A 2 21.83 -0.42 -2.19
C THR A 2 20.35 -0.51 -1.85
N LYS A 3 19.87 0.37 -0.96
CA LYS A 3 18.47 0.43 -0.56
C LYS A 3 17.83 1.65 -1.20
N ARG A 4 16.75 1.47 -1.95
CA ARG A 4 16.05 2.55 -2.64
C ARG A 4 14.57 2.48 -2.35
N ALA A 5 13.95 3.64 -2.16
CA ALA A 5 12.54 3.73 -1.83
C ALA A 5 11.83 4.81 -2.62
N VAL A 6 10.59 4.53 -3.02
CA VAL A 6 9.64 5.55 -3.50
C VAL A 6 8.46 5.56 -2.52
N VAL A 7 8.24 6.70 -1.89
CA VAL A 7 7.21 6.90 -0.87
C VAL A 7 6.24 7.96 -1.36
N VAL A 8 4.95 7.62 -1.38
CA VAL A 8 3.91 8.45 -1.97
C VAL A 8 2.77 8.66 -0.97
N GLY A 9 2.37 9.92 -0.77
CA GLY A 9 1.23 10.30 0.07
C GLY A 9 0.38 11.38 -0.59
N ILE A 10 -0.91 11.12 -0.81
CA ILE A 10 -1.79 12.06 -1.50
C ILE A 10 -3.02 12.35 -0.64
N ASN A 11 -3.14 13.57 -0.15
CA ASN A 11 -4.29 14.08 0.59
C ASN A 11 -5.22 14.90 -0.31
N ASP A 12 -4.66 15.74 -1.16
CA ASP A 12 -5.42 16.67 -2.01
C ASP A 12 -5.74 16.07 -3.39
N TYR A 13 -7.04 15.87 -3.63
CA TYR A 13 -7.61 15.40 -4.89
C TYR A 13 -8.48 16.45 -5.57
N SER A 14 -8.55 17.66 -5.01
CA SER A 14 -9.47 18.74 -5.45
C SER A 14 -9.30 19.10 -6.93
N HIS A 15 -8.08 18.99 -7.46
CA HIS A 15 -7.75 19.35 -8.83
C HIS A 15 -7.83 18.19 -9.83
N GLN A 16 -8.03 16.96 -9.37
CA GLN A 16 -7.83 15.77 -10.21
C GLN A 16 -9.15 15.14 -10.64
N VAL A 17 -10.11 15.02 -9.72
CA VAL A 17 -11.41 14.39 -10.02
C VAL A 17 -12.54 15.15 -9.32
N PRO A 18 -13.48 15.75 -10.08
CA PRO A 18 -14.66 16.39 -9.49
C PRO A 18 -15.44 15.40 -8.61
N GLY A 19 -15.67 15.78 -7.35
CA GLY A 19 -16.47 14.99 -6.40
C GLY A 19 -15.69 13.94 -5.60
N TRP A 20 -14.36 13.83 -5.75
CA TRP A 20 -13.57 12.99 -4.86
C TRP A 20 -13.27 13.70 -3.54
N PRO A 21 -13.55 13.07 -2.38
CA PRO A 21 -13.28 13.69 -1.09
C PRO A 21 -11.77 13.72 -0.83
N ASN A 22 -11.27 14.83 -0.31
CA ASN A 22 -9.89 14.91 0.14
C ASN A 22 -9.64 14.02 1.37
N LEU A 23 -8.42 13.51 1.46
CA LEU A 23 -7.93 12.73 2.61
C LEU A 23 -7.13 13.66 3.54
N ARG A 24 -6.90 13.21 4.78
CA ARG A 24 -6.25 14.04 5.82
C ARG A 24 -4.89 13.53 6.28
N TYR A 25 -4.63 12.23 6.20
CA TYR A 25 -3.49 11.61 6.87
C TYR A 25 -2.47 10.95 5.93
N CYS A 26 -2.74 10.84 4.63
CA CYS A 26 -1.87 10.14 3.69
C CYS A 26 -0.47 10.76 3.59
N VAL A 27 -0.37 12.09 3.67
CA VAL A 27 0.92 12.79 3.70
C VAL A 27 1.65 12.53 5.03
N ALA A 28 0.94 12.50 6.15
CA ALA A 28 1.52 12.17 7.44
C ALA A 28 2.04 10.72 7.48
N ASP A 29 1.29 9.78 6.90
CA ASP A 29 1.72 8.38 6.74
C ASP A 29 3.00 8.28 5.90
N ALA A 30 3.05 8.99 4.77
CA ALA A 30 4.23 9.01 3.90
C ALA A 30 5.46 9.57 4.62
N ASN A 31 5.31 10.65 5.40
CA ASN A 31 6.39 11.19 6.21
C ASN A 31 6.83 10.23 7.32
N ALA A 32 5.89 9.56 8.00
CA ALA A 32 6.20 8.57 9.01
C ALA A 32 6.99 7.38 8.43
N VAL A 33 6.61 6.90 7.24
CA VAL A 33 7.35 5.85 6.54
C VAL A 33 8.71 6.33 6.07
N TYR A 34 8.82 7.57 5.58
CA TYR A 34 10.11 8.17 5.21
C TYR A 34 11.08 8.16 6.40
N HIS A 35 10.65 8.63 7.58
CA HIS A 35 11.47 8.61 8.78
C HIS A 35 11.77 7.18 9.26
N LEU A 36 10.81 6.27 9.21
CA LEU A 36 11.04 4.87 9.54
C LEU A 36 12.14 4.23 8.68
N LEU A 37 12.16 4.54 7.38
CA LEU A 37 13.18 4.03 6.45
C LEU A 37 14.58 4.57 6.77
N LEU A 38 14.67 5.82 7.19
CA LEU A 38 15.93 6.43 7.63
C LEU A 38 16.41 5.84 8.97
N ASP A 39 15.54 5.87 9.98
CA ASP A 39 15.93 5.64 11.37
C ASP A 39 16.09 4.15 11.70
N SER A 40 15.24 3.29 11.14
CA SER A 40 15.21 1.85 11.48
C SER A 40 15.81 0.96 10.40
N PHE A 41 15.74 1.37 9.13
CA PHE A 41 16.19 0.57 8.01
C PHE A 41 17.46 1.09 7.35
N GLU A 42 18.03 2.20 7.84
CA GLU A 42 19.29 2.78 7.36
C GLU A 42 19.31 2.95 5.84
N PHE A 43 18.21 3.47 5.28
CA PHE A 43 18.19 3.90 3.88
C PHE A 43 18.99 5.20 3.75
N ASP A 44 19.72 5.34 2.65
CA ASP A 44 20.33 6.62 2.30
C ASP A 44 19.21 7.59 1.91
N PRO A 45 19.11 8.79 2.51
CA PRO A 45 18.12 9.79 2.11
C PRO A 45 18.18 10.14 0.61
N ALA A 46 19.35 10.06 -0.04
CA ALA A 46 19.50 10.26 -1.48
C ALA A 46 18.86 9.12 -2.31
N GLY A 47 18.69 7.94 -1.71
CA GLY A 47 18.01 6.78 -2.29
C GLY A 47 16.49 6.79 -2.09
N ILE A 48 15.93 7.76 -1.37
CA ILE A 48 14.49 7.86 -1.10
C ILE A 48 13.87 9.01 -1.89
N THR A 49 12.88 8.69 -2.71
CA THR A 49 12.04 9.70 -3.37
C THR A 49 10.71 9.82 -2.63
N LEU A 50 10.48 10.97 -1.99
CA LEU A 50 9.21 11.31 -1.35
C LEU A 50 8.36 12.19 -2.29
N LEU A 51 7.16 11.74 -2.62
CA LEU A 51 6.20 12.48 -3.45
C LEU A 51 4.91 12.72 -2.66
N THR A 52 4.53 13.98 -2.50
CA THR A 52 3.31 14.37 -1.77
C THR A 52 2.39 15.24 -2.61
N ASP A 53 1.07 15.09 -2.41
CA ASP A 53 0.00 15.90 -3.02
C ASP A 53 0.22 16.22 -4.51
N GLN A 54 0.41 17.49 -4.88
CA GLN A 54 0.52 17.95 -6.26
C GLN A 54 1.81 17.43 -6.93
N ALA A 55 2.86 17.13 -6.15
CA ALA A 55 4.09 16.52 -6.66
C ALA A 55 3.88 15.02 -6.98
N ALA A 56 2.93 14.35 -6.33
CA ALA A 56 2.59 12.94 -6.53
C ALA A 56 1.67 12.71 -7.76
N SER A 57 1.95 13.41 -8.86
CA SER A 57 1.27 13.16 -10.14
C SER A 57 1.58 11.75 -10.67
N SER A 58 0.65 11.17 -11.45
CA SER A 58 0.87 9.84 -12.05
C SER A 58 2.14 9.78 -12.92
N ALA A 59 2.49 10.88 -13.58
CA ALA A 59 3.71 10.97 -14.37
C ALA A 59 4.95 10.93 -13.47
N ASN A 60 4.95 11.65 -12.36
CA ASN A 60 6.07 11.67 -11.42
C ASN A 60 6.27 10.33 -10.72
N ILE A 61 5.18 9.69 -10.29
CA ILE A 61 5.24 8.37 -9.64
C ILE A 61 5.84 7.33 -10.61
N ARG A 62 5.35 7.29 -11.86
CA ARG A 62 5.89 6.37 -12.88
C ARG A 62 7.36 6.64 -13.19
N ARG A 63 7.74 7.93 -13.27
CA ARG A 63 9.14 8.33 -13.47
C ARG A 63 10.03 7.89 -12.33
N ALA A 64 9.61 8.11 -11.08
CA ALA A 64 10.35 7.72 -9.89
C ALA A 64 10.53 6.19 -9.81
N LEU A 65 9.45 5.43 -10.05
CA LEU A 65 9.52 3.97 -10.10
C LEU A 65 10.41 3.46 -11.24
N GLY A 66 10.27 4.03 -12.43
CA GLY A 66 11.10 3.67 -13.58
C GLY A 66 12.58 3.94 -13.32
N HIS A 67 12.91 5.10 -12.75
CA HIS A 67 14.28 5.43 -12.36
C HIS A 67 14.80 4.46 -11.29
N MET A 68 14.05 4.22 -10.22
CA MET A 68 14.43 3.30 -9.15
C MET A 68 14.78 1.91 -9.71
N LEU A 69 13.93 1.36 -10.58
CA LEU A 69 14.15 0.04 -11.17
C LEU A 69 15.32 0.03 -12.17
N ALA A 70 15.50 1.09 -12.96
CA ALA A 70 16.56 1.18 -13.97
C ALA A 70 17.97 1.21 -13.36
N VAL A 71 18.12 1.79 -12.17
CA VAL A 71 19.42 1.88 -11.46
C VAL A 71 19.63 0.75 -10.45
N SER A 72 18.67 -0.16 -10.31
CA SER A 72 18.75 -1.25 -9.33
C SER A 72 19.45 -2.47 -9.93
N GLU A 73 20.31 -3.10 -9.12
CA GLU A 73 21.05 -4.30 -9.49
C GLU A 73 20.58 -5.53 -8.68
N PRO A 74 20.87 -6.76 -9.14
CA PRO A 74 20.58 -7.96 -8.37
C PRO A 74 21.19 -7.90 -6.96
N GLY A 75 20.36 -8.08 -5.93
CA GLY A 75 20.78 -7.98 -4.54
C GLY A 75 20.52 -6.62 -3.89
N ASP A 76 20.00 -5.63 -4.63
CA ASP A 76 19.48 -4.38 -4.07
C ASP A 76 18.08 -4.56 -3.47
N VAL A 77 17.70 -3.63 -2.60
CA VAL A 77 16.36 -3.57 -1.99
C VAL A 77 15.59 -2.39 -2.60
N ALA A 78 14.50 -2.70 -3.30
CA ALA A 78 13.56 -1.71 -3.80
C ALA A 78 12.29 -1.71 -2.95
N PHE A 79 11.93 -0.57 -2.38
CA PHE A 79 10.76 -0.39 -1.54
C PHE A 79 9.79 0.61 -2.17
N PHE A 80 8.49 0.30 -2.14
CA PHE A 80 7.45 1.20 -2.62
C PHE A 80 6.33 1.31 -1.60
N PHE A 81 6.01 2.54 -1.21
CA PHE A 81 4.90 2.85 -0.31
C PHE A 81 3.96 3.86 -0.96
N TYR A 82 2.66 3.59 -0.83
CA TYR A 82 1.60 4.45 -1.35
C TYR A 82 0.46 4.55 -0.32
N SER A 83 0.13 5.79 0.05
CA SER A 83 -1.07 6.13 0.82
C SER A 83 -1.93 7.11 0.02
N GLY A 84 -3.18 6.72 -0.27
CA GLY A 84 -4.10 7.50 -1.09
C GLY A 84 -5.36 6.72 -1.46
N HIS A 85 -6.15 7.26 -2.38
CA HIS A 85 -7.37 6.62 -2.87
C HIS A 85 -7.07 5.45 -3.81
N GLY A 86 -7.76 4.33 -3.58
CA GLY A 86 -7.76 3.17 -4.46
C GLY A 86 -9.08 3.04 -5.22
N GLY A 87 -9.01 2.63 -6.49
CA GLY A 87 -10.18 2.37 -7.31
C GLY A 87 -10.10 1.02 -8.02
N CYS A 88 -11.23 0.33 -8.13
CA CYS A 88 -11.34 -0.88 -8.95
C CYS A 88 -11.95 -0.52 -10.31
N THR A 89 -11.25 -0.82 -11.40
CA THR A 89 -11.85 -0.70 -12.74
C THR A 89 -12.91 -1.79 -12.95
N PRO A 90 -13.91 -1.58 -13.81
CA PRO A 90 -14.94 -2.59 -14.09
C PRO A 90 -14.38 -3.94 -14.57
N ALA A 91 -13.28 -3.92 -15.32
CA ALA A 91 -12.56 -5.13 -15.73
C ALA A 91 -11.92 -5.85 -14.54
N ALA A 92 -11.26 -5.11 -13.62
CA ALA A 92 -10.71 -5.66 -12.39
C ALA A 92 -11.80 -6.17 -11.43
N ARG A 93 -12.99 -5.52 -11.41
CA ARG A 93 -14.13 -5.95 -10.58
C ARG A 93 -14.61 -7.34 -10.96
N ARG A 94 -14.60 -7.69 -12.26
CA ARG A 94 -14.94 -9.03 -12.74
C ARG A 94 -13.93 -10.09 -12.28
N ALA A 95 -12.64 -9.76 -12.30
CA ALA A 95 -11.57 -10.64 -11.82
C ALA A 95 -11.57 -10.83 -10.30
N CYS A 96 -11.91 -9.78 -9.53
CA CYS A 96 -11.99 -9.85 -8.07
C CYS A 96 -13.26 -10.56 -7.57
N SER A 97 -14.37 -10.49 -8.31
CA SER A 97 -15.60 -11.23 -7.99
C SER A 97 -15.51 -12.74 -8.27
N SER A 98 -14.51 -13.18 -9.04
CA SER A 98 -14.27 -14.60 -9.33
C SER A 98 -13.30 -15.28 -8.34
N SER A 99 -12.76 -14.57 -7.35
CA SER A 99 -12.02 -15.21 -6.26
C SER A 99 -12.98 -15.88 -5.27
N PRO A 100 -12.80 -17.17 -4.92
CA PRO A 100 -13.75 -17.91 -4.07
C PRO A 100 -13.77 -17.48 -2.59
N SER A 101 -13.08 -16.39 -2.22
CA SER A 101 -13.07 -15.83 -0.86
C SER A 101 -14.13 -14.73 -0.63
N ALA A 102 -14.90 -14.32 -1.64
CA ALA A 102 -15.97 -13.35 -1.44
C ALA A 102 -17.24 -14.08 -0.96
N ARG A 103 -17.45 -14.12 0.36
CA ARG A 103 -18.76 -14.51 0.92
C ARG A 103 -19.84 -13.62 0.29
N PRO A 104 -20.93 -14.18 -0.24
CA PRO A 104 -22.01 -13.38 -0.77
C PRO A 104 -22.63 -12.52 0.34
N ARG A 105 -22.79 -11.22 0.07
CA ARG A 105 -23.60 -10.31 0.88
C ARG A 105 -25.05 -10.75 0.75
N GLY A 106 -25.62 -11.34 1.80
CA GLY A 106 -27.04 -11.73 1.80
C GLY A 106 -27.45 -12.94 2.65
N ALA A 107 -26.61 -13.48 3.54
CA ALA A 107 -27.06 -14.45 4.52
C ALA A 107 -27.40 -13.73 5.84
N THR A 108 -28.69 -13.44 6.04
CA THR A 108 -29.24 -13.12 7.37
C THR A 108 -28.86 -14.22 8.34
N SER A 109 -28.12 -13.88 9.39
CA SER A 109 -27.74 -14.81 10.45
C SER A 109 -28.98 -15.36 11.18
N PRO A 110 -29.13 -16.68 11.35
CA PRO A 110 -29.68 -17.22 12.57
C PRO A 110 -28.50 -17.58 13.48
N THR A 111 -28.57 -17.05 14.71
CA THR A 111 -27.82 -17.47 15.90
C THR A 111 -27.14 -18.83 15.82
N GLY A 112 -25.81 -18.86 15.91
CA GLY A 112 -25.04 -20.09 15.93
C GLY A 112 -23.58 -19.84 16.29
N THR A 113 -23.26 -20.14 17.55
CA THR A 113 -21.95 -20.08 18.21
C THR A 113 -20.79 -20.52 17.32
N CYS A 114 -19.74 -19.69 17.21
CA CYS A 114 -18.50 -20.03 16.51
C CYS A 114 -17.79 -21.19 17.25
N PRO A 115 -17.49 -22.33 16.60
CA PRO A 115 -16.75 -23.41 17.25
C PRO A 115 -15.29 -22.96 17.44
N ARG A 116 -14.81 -22.97 18.70
CA ARG A 116 -13.39 -22.74 19.00
C ARG A 116 -12.53 -23.86 18.38
N PRO A 117 -11.36 -23.55 17.82
CA PRO A 117 -10.42 -24.57 17.35
C PRO A 117 -9.94 -25.44 18.51
N ARG A 118 -10.08 -26.76 18.38
CA ARG A 118 -9.59 -27.73 19.37
C ARG A 118 -8.06 -27.64 19.44
N THR A 119 -7.54 -27.15 20.56
CA THR A 119 -6.11 -27.22 20.87
C THR A 119 -5.71 -28.70 21.00
N ARG A 120 -4.89 -29.20 20.06
CA ARG A 120 -4.18 -30.47 20.26
C ARG A 120 -3.15 -30.29 21.37
N SER A 121 -3.39 -30.89 22.52
CA SER A 121 -2.41 -31.06 23.59
C SER A 121 -1.25 -31.91 23.06
N ARG A 122 -0.04 -31.31 23.00
CA ARG A 122 1.21 -32.05 22.82
C ARG A 122 1.62 -32.69 24.15
N PRO A 123 2.05 -33.96 24.19
CA PRO A 123 2.62 -34.56 25.38
C PRO A 123 4.01 -34.00 25.65
N ARG A 124 4.29 -33.70 26.92
CA ARG A 124 5.58 -33.24 27.43
C ARG A 124 6.63 -34.36 27.31
N ARG A 125 7.83 -33.99 26.88
CA ARG A 125 9.06 -34.76 27.08
C ARG A 125 9.81 -34.13 28.25
#